data_AF-A0A959K926-F1
#
_entry.id   AF-A0A959K926-F1
#
_cell.length_a   1.000
_cell.length_b   1.000
_cell.length_c   1.000
_cell.angle_alpha   90.00
_cell.angle_beta   90.00
_cell.angle_gamma   90.00
#
_symmetry.space_group_name_H-M   'P 1'
#
loop_
_entity.id
_entity.type
_entity.pdbx_description
1 polymer ?
#
loop_
_entity_poly.entity_id
_entity_poly.type
_entity_poly.pdbx_seq_one_letter_code
_entity_poly.pdbx_strand_id
1 'polypeptide(L)'
;MLRIFHSLRQYFFHTGKLRQYLGYAIGEIILVVIGILIALQINNWNEKRKQEQRFLVTLEQLYTSIKEDVDLVQSFAMFQQEQIDWIDQLLTEPERFRPEQLPFILYYLDTHPRSFSSETDYYLSALEFNPNNSKQNELAKQIATYINSQVWDYEKDEQWQQIAVGPILEEANIPRYPMSFSYSALGHFGQVDTSFYTRENILAIRALLNSRAFRSTLRSMQLMKQSYNIASFANQQEDGRSILNAIRNYYPGIRLRYDDVGIIGSALPTGYTTSIPMQLTNPQKGIWEMDIDLGDGTVKFRTRNSWNQNWGGQGFPSGNTIMYGYDVPVKPGKYHIVLNLSEDTYNFYEKN
;
A
#
# COMPACT_ATOMS: atom_id res chain seq x y z
N MET A 1 -15.78 -56.85 -6.51
CA MET A 1 -15.08 -57.66 -7.53
C MET A 1 -15.90 -57.63 -8.81
N LEU A 2 -15.26 -57.42 -9.96
CA LEU A 2 -15.92 -57.58 -11.26
C LEU A 2 -16.45 -59.03 -11.36
N ARG A 3 -17.77 -59.20 -11.52
CA ARG A 3 -18.46 -60.51 -11.51
C ARG A 3 -17.78 -61.55 -12.41
N ILE A 4 -17.24 -61.09 -13.54
CA ILE A 4 -16.57 -61.90 -14.57
C ILE A 4 -15.35 -62.64 -14.01
N PHE A 5 -14.48 -61.95 -13.26
CA PHE A 5 -13.26 -62.56 -12.70
C PHE A 5 -13.57 -63.52 -11.55
N HIS A 6 -14.60 -63.21 -10.76
CA HIS A 6 -15.09 -64.09 -9.70
C HIS A 6 -15.62 -65.42 -10.27
N SER A 7 -16.45 -65.37 -11.33
CA SER A 7 -16.97 -66.57 -12.00
C SER A 7 -15.89 -67.42 -12.68
N LEU A 8 -14.89 -66.79 -13.31
CA LEU A 8 -13.76 -67.50 -13.92
C LEU A 8 -12.90 -68.21 -12.87
N ARG A 9 -12.60 -67.52 -11.76
CA ARG A 9 -11.81 -68.08 -10.66
C ARG A 9 -12.45 -69.33 -10.04
N GLN A 10 -13.77 -69.28 -9.78
CA GLN A 10 -14.50 -70.43 -9.25
C GLN A 10 -14.53 -71.63 -10.22
N TYR A 11 -14.64 -71.37 -11.53
CA TYR A 11 -14.61 -72.39 -12.58
C TYR A 11 -13.25 -73.11 -12.68
N PHE A 12 -12.14 -72.37 -12.65
CA PHE A 12 -10.79 -72.96 -12.71
C PHE A 12 -10.38 -73.70 -11.42
N PHE A 13 -10.93 -73.30 -10.28
CA PHE A 13 -10.76 -74.02 -9.01
C PHE A 13 -11.45 -75.39 -9.04
N HIS A 14 -12.70 -75.47 -9.52
CA HIS A 14 -13.45 -76.73 -9.61
C HIS A 14 -12.91 -77.70 -10.68
N THR A 15 -12.21 -77.20 -11.70
CA THR A 15 -11.62 -78.03 -12.77
C THR A 15 -10.19 -78.50 -12.49
N GLY A 16 -9.62 -78.24 -11.31
CA GLY A 16 -8.29 -78.70 -10.90
C GLY A 16 -7.10 -77.96 -11.53
N LYS A 17 -7.33 -76.82 -12.22
CA LYS A 17 -6.30 -76.09 -12.98
C LYS A 17 -5.63 -74.98 -12.14
N LEU A 18 -4.84 -75.39 -11.15
CA LEU A 18 -4.21 -74.51 -10.14
C LEU A 18 -3.44 -73.31 -10.74
N ARG A 19 -2.63 -73.53 -11.80
CA ARG A 19 -1.85 -72.46 -12.45
C ARG A 19 -2.73 -71.34 -13.02
N GLN A 20 -3.87 -71.71 -13.60
CA GLN A 20 -4.79 -70.75 -14.21
C GLN A 20 -5.58 -70.00 -13.13
N TYR A 21 -6.04 -70.71 -12.09
CA TYR A 21 -6.64 -70.10 -10.90
C TYR A 21 -5.73 -69.04 -10.26
N LEU A 22 -4.45 -69.37 -10.04
CA LEU A 22 -3.47 -68.43 -9.48
C LEU A 22 -3.22 -67.23 -10.40
N GLY A 23 -3.11 -67.43 -11.72
CA GLY A 23 -2.94 -66.36 -12.68
C GLY A 23 -4.11 -65.35 -12.68
N TYR A 24 -5.34 -65.84 -12.60
CA TYR A 24 -6.53 -64.97 -12.51
C TYR A 24 -6.64 -64.23 -11.17
N ALA A 25 -6.33 -64.89 -10.05
CA ALA A 25 -6.33 -64.25 -8.73
C ALA A 25 -5.25 -63.16 -8.62
N ILE A 26 -4.06 -63.41 -9.17
CA ILE A 26 -2.97 -62.41 -9.25
C ILE A 26 -3.39 -61.25 -10.14
N GLY A 27 -4.02 -61.52 -11.30
CA GLY A 27 -4.54 -60.48 -12.19
C GLY A 27 -5.56 -59.56 -11.51
N GLU A 28 -6.46 -60.12 -10.68
CA GLU A 28 -7.42 -59.34 -9.89
C GLU A 28 -6.74 -58.44 -8.87
N ILE A 29 -5.75 -58.96 -8.14
CA ILE A 29 -4.97 -58.16 -7.17
C ILE A 29 -4.24 -57.03 -7.90
N ILE A 30 -3.57 -57.31 -9.03
CA ILE A 30 -2.86 -56.30 -9.82
C ILE A 30 -3.83 -55.20 -10.29
N LEU A 31 -5.01 -55.56 -10.79
CA LEU A 31 -6.03 -54.59 -11.20
C LEU A 31 -6.51 -53.70 -10.05
N VAL A 32 -6.76 -54.29 -8.88
CA VAL A 32 -7.15 -53.53 -7.67
C VAL A 32 -6.00 -52.61 -7.23
N VAL A 33 -4.77 -53.11 -7.21
CA VAL A 33 -3.58 -52.33 -6.84
C VAL A 33 -3.39 -51.15 -7.80
N ILE A 34 -3.51 -51.36 -9.13
CA ILE A 34 -3.45 -50.27 -10.11
C ILE A 34 -4.56 -49.24 -9.85
N GLY A 35 -5.79 -49.68 -9.57
CA GLY A 35 -6.90 -48.78 -9.23
C GLY A 35 -6.60 -47.92 -8.01
N ILE A 36 -6.04 -48.50 -6.94
CA ILE A 36 -5.65 -47.78 -5.73
C ILE A 36 -4.53 -46.78 -6.03
N LEU A 37 -3.50 -47.17 -6.79
CA LEU A 37 -2.39 -46.30 -7.14
C LEU A 37 -2.85 -45.09 -7.98
N ILE A 38 -3.75 -45.29 -8.94
CA ILE A 38 -4.33 -44.19 -9.73
C ILE A 38 -5.13 -43.25 -8.81
N ALA A 39 -5.96 -43.79 -7.92
CA ALA A 39 -6.73 -42.98 -6.97
C ALA A 39 -5.82 -42.13 -6.06
N LEU A 40 -4.75 -42.72 -5.53
CA LEU A 40 -3.76 -42.01 -4.73
C LEU A 40 -3.04 -40.92 -5.54
N GLN A 41 -2.66 -41.21 -6.78
CA GLN A 41 -2.02 -40.21 -7.66
C GLN A 41 -2.94 -39.02 -7.95
N ILE A 42 -4.22 -39.28 -8.24
CA ILE A 42 -5.23 -38.22 -8.46
C ILE A 42 -5.38 -37.36 -7.20
N ASN A 43 -5.48 -37.99 -6.03
CA ASN A 43 -5.59 -37.26 -4.77
C ASN A 43 -4.36 -36.37 -4.52
N ASN A 44 -3.15 -36.92 -4.67
CA ASN A 44 -1.90 -36.16 -4.51
C ASN A 44 -1.78 -35.00 -5.50
N TRP A 45 -2.24 -35.18 -6.75
CA TRP A 45 -2.27 -34.11 -7.75
C TRP A 45 -3.24 -32.99 -7.37
N ASN A 46 -4.44 -33.35 -6.89
CA ASN A 46 -5.42 -32.39 -6.42
C ASN A 46 -4.92 -31.59 -5.21
N GLU A 47 -4.26 -32.26 -4.26
CA GLU A 47 -3.64 -31.60 -3.09
C GLU A 47 -2.56 -30.60 -3.51
N LYS A 48 -1.64 -31.00 -4.41
CA LYS A 48 -0.62 -30.10 -4.96
C LYS A 48 -1.24 -28.89 -5.67
N ARG A 49 -2.30 -29.10 -6.46
CA ARG A 49 -3.02 -28.01 -7.12
C ARG A 49 -3.64 -27.03 -6.11
N LYS A 50 -4.24 -27.52 -5.04
CA LYS A 50 -4.83 -26.69 -3.98
C LYS A 50 -3.76 -25.92 -3.21
N GLN A 51 -2.62 -26.55 -2.91
CA GLN A 51 -1.49 -25.89 -2.27
C GLN A 51 -0.96 -24.75 -3.16
N GLU A 52 -0.79 -24.99 -4.46
CA GLU A 52 -0.38 -23.96 -5.41
C GLU A 52 -1.36 -22.79 -5.45
N GLN A 53 -2.66 -23.07 -5.48
CA GLN A 53 -3.69 -22.02 -5.48
C GLN A 53 -3.66 -21.18 -4.20
N ARG A 54 -3.47 -21.80 -3.02
CA ARG A 54 -3.31 -21.08 -1.76
C ARG A 54 -2.06 -20.19 -1.79
N PHE A 55 -0.93 -20.74 -2.24
CA PHE A 55 0.32 -20.01 -2.39
C PHE A 55 0.13 -18.76 -3.25
N LEU A 56 -0.46 -18.90 -4.45
CA LEU A 56 -0.67 -17.78 -5.37
C LEU A 56 -1.66 -16.74 -4.83
N VAL A 57 -2.72 -17.14 -4.13
CA VAL A 57 -3.66 -16.20 -3.51
C VAL A 57 -2.98 -15.40 -2.38
N THR A 58 -2.22 -16.06 -1.52
CA THR A 58 -1.44 -15.35 -0.48
C THR A 58 -0.37 -14.45 -1.11
N LEU A 59 0.22 -14.87 -2.24
CA LEU A 59 1.18 -14.05 -2.98
C LEU A 59 0.56 -12.77 -3.54
N GLU A 60 -0.70 -12.81 -4.01
CA GLU A 60 -1.45 -11.62 -4.44
C GLU A 60 -1.74 -10.66 -3.27
N GLN A 61 -2.03 -11.20 -2.08
CA GLN A 61 -2.21 -10.38 -0.87
C GLN A 61 -0.91 -9.71 -0.44
N LEU A 62 0.19 -10.47 -0.35
CA LEU A 62 1.53 -9.95 -0.09
C LEU A 62 1.95 -8.90 -1.11
N TYR A 63 1.69 -9.16 -2.40
CA TYR A 63 2.02 -8.21 -3.45
C TYR A 63 1.29 -6.88 -3.27
N THR A 64 0.01 -6.94 -2.91
CA THR A 64 -0.81 -5.75 -2.68
C THR A 64 -0.36 -5.00 -1.43
N SER A 65 -0.15 -5.71 -0.31
CA SER A 65 0.28 -5.08 0.94
C SER A 65 1.68 -4.47 0.84
N ILE A 66 2.63 -5.13 0.17
CA ILE A 66 3.97 -4.57 -0.06
C ILE A 66 3.89 -3.35 -0.97
N LYS A 67 3.03 -3.35 -1.99
CA LYS A 67 2.82 -2.16 -2.85
C LYS A 67 2.30 -0.98 -2.02
N GLU A 68 1.33 -1.22 -1.14
CA GLU A 68 0.81 -0.21 -0.22
C GLU A 68 1.91 0.33 0.72
N ASP A 69 2.73 -0.55 1.29
CA ASP A 69 3.86 -0.16 2.14
C ASP A 69 4.84 0.74 1.36
N VAL A 70 5.20 0.36 0.13
CA VAL A 70 6.08 1.16 -0.74
C VAL A 70 5.49 2.54 -1.05
N ASP A 71 4.20 2.60 -1.37
CA ASP A 71 3.51 3.87 -1.67
C ASP A 71 3.42 4.76 -0.42
N LEU A 72 3.28 4.15 0.75
CA LEU A 72 3.26 4.86 2.01
C LEU A 72 4.63 5.47 2.34
N VAL A 73 5.71 4.71 2.15
CA VAL A 73 7.09 5.23 2.28
C VAL A 73 7.33 6.37 1.30
N GLN A 74 6.84 6.26 0.06
CA GLN A 74 6.91 7.36 -0.90
C GLN A 74 6.20 8.61 -0.40
N SER A 75 5.03 8.43 0.21
CA SER A 75 4.26 9.54 0.78
C SER A 75 5.00 10.20 1.96
N PHE A 76 5.69 9.41 2.79
CA PHE A 76 6.52 9.93 3.88
C PHE A 76 7.75 10.69 3.36
N ALA A 77 8.41 10.16 2.33
CA ALA A 77 9.53 10.84 1.68
C ALA A 77 9.10 12.19 1.08
N MET A 78 7.94 12.25 0.43
CA MET A 78 7.38 13.49 -0.14
C MET A 78 7.06 14.52 0.94
N PHE A 79 6.40 14.09 2.01
CA PHE A 79 6.07 14.94 3.16
C PHE A 79 7.33 15.53 3.82
N GLN A 80 8.35 14.69 4.02
CA GLN A 80 9.60 15.13 4.62
C GLN A 80 10.38 16.06 3.68
N GLN A 81 10.31 15.83 2.38
CA GLN A 81 10.89 16.74 1.39
C GLN A 81 10.22 18.12 1.42
N GLU A 82 8.89 18.18 1.53
CA GLU A 82 8.17 19.45 1.67
C GLU A 82 8.60 20.23 2.91
N GLN A 83 8.79 19.55 4.05
CA GLN A 83 9.32 20.17 5.27
C GLN A 83 10.73 20.72 5.08
N ILE A 84 11.61 19.99 4.38
CA ILE A 84 12.97 20.44 4.05
C ILE A 84 12.92 21.71 3.19
N ASP A 85 12.04 21.72 2.18
CA ASP A 85 11.87 22.85 1.26
C ASP A 85 11.31 24.08 2.00
N TRP A 86 10.41 23.91 2.96
CA TRP A 86 9.93 25.02 3.80
C TRP A 86 10.97 25.54 4.75
N ILE A 87 11.78 24.66 5.35
CA ILE A 87 12.90 25.11 6.17
C ILE A 87 13.87 25.94 5.32
N ASP A 88 14.16 25.50 4.09
CA ASP A 88 15.01 26.25 3.17
C ASP A 88 14.45 27.65 2.89
N GLN A 89 13.16 27.73 2.52
CA GLN A 89 12.48 28.99 2.28
C GLN A 89 12.42 29.89 3.52
N LEU A 90 12.16 29.34 4.71
CA LEU A 90 12.17 30.10 5.97
C LEU A 90 13.56 30.65 6.29
N LEU A 91 14.62 29.95 5.89
CA LEU A 91 16.00 30.36 6.11
C LEU A 91 16.51 31.37 5.07
N THR A 92 15.98 31.35 3.85
CA THR A 92 16.48 32.16 2.72
C THR A 92 15.58 33.34 2.38
N GLU A 93 14.27 33.13 2.31
CA GLU A 93 13.26 34.09 1.83
C GLU A 93 11.97 34.04 2.70
N PRO A 94 12.06 34.24 4.03
CA PRO A 94 10.92 34.10 4.95
C PRO A 94 9.75 35.05 4.65
N GLU A 95 10.00 36.16 3.94
CA GLU A 95 9.00 37.13 3.51
C GLU A 95 8.04 36.61 2.42
N ARG A 96 8.35 35.49 1.76
CA ARG A 96 7.43 34.85 0.79
C ARG A 96 6.18 34.28 1.44
N PHE A 97 6.27 33.90 2.71
CA PHE A 97 5.14 33.37 3.45
C PHE A 97 4.22 34.48 3.91
N ARG A 98 2.91 34.25 3.80
CA ARG A 98 1.93 35.13 4.47
C ARG A 98 2.20 35.05 5.97
N PRO A 99 2.34 36.18 6.68
CA PRO A 99 2.74 36.17 8.09
C PRO A 99 1.84 35.29 8.97
N GLU A 100 0.55 35.25 8.64
CA GLU A 100 -0.47 34.51 9.36
C GLU A 100 -0.34 32.97 9.21
N GLN A 101 0.39 32.50 8.19
CA GLN A 101 0.68 31.07 7.97
C GLN A 101 1.93 30.59 8.70
N LEU A 102 2.84 31.50 9.08
CA LEU A 102 4.12 31.14 9.69
C LEU A 102 3.99 30.27 10.96
N PRO A 103 3.08 30.56 11.92
CA PRO A 103 2.93 29.70 13.09
C PRO A 103 2.58 28.26 12.72
N PHE A 104 1.67 28.09 11.76
CA PHE A 104 1.28 26.78 11.25
C PHE A 104 2.47 26.06 10.66
N ILE A 105 3.17 26.71 9.72
CA ILE A 105 4.29 26.13 8.99
C ILE A 105 5.33 25.64 9.99
N LEU A 106 5.65 26.45 11.00
CA LEU A 106 6.64 26.08 12.02
C LEU A 106 6.17 24.87 12.85
N TYR A 107 4.93 24.82 13.31
CA TYR A 107 4.41 23.62 14.00
C TYR A 107 4.36 22.38 13.10
N TYR A 108 4.14 22.56 11.79
CA TYR A 108 4.18 21.46 10.84
C TYR A 108 5.59 20.87 10.73
N LEU A 109 6.67 21.64 10.91
CA LEU A 109 8.02 21.09 10.81
C LEU A 109 8.32 19.99 11.85
N ASP A 110 7.65 20.03 13.00
CA ASP A 110 7.74 19.02 14.06
C ASP A 110 6.93 17.76 13.77
N THR A 111 6.05 17.80 12.78
CA THR A 111 5.21 16.63 12.47
C THR A 111 6.04 15.56 11.78
N HIS A 112 5.73 14.31 12.10
CA HIS A 112 6.40 13.13 11.57
C HIS A 112 5.34 12.11 11.14
N PRO A 113 5.69 11.18 10.22
CA PRO A 113 4.84 10.05 9.92
C PRO A 113 4.42 9.32 11.21
N ARG A 114 3.15 8.95 11.32
CA ARG A 114 2.73 7.99 12.36
C ARG A 114 3.24 6.60 12.00
N SER A 115 3.51 5.80 13.02
CA SER A 115 3.62 4.34 12.86
C SER A 115 2.36 3.82 12.20
N PHE A 116 2.53 2.96 11.20
CA PHE A 116 1.43 2.26 10.53
C PHE A 116 1.57 0.76 10.75
N SER A 117 0.44 0.08 10.88
CA SER A 117 0.41 -1.37 10.90
C SER A 117 0.40 -1.88 9.46
N SER A 118 1.50 -2.45 9.02
CA SER A 118 1.53 -3.20 7.77
C SER A 118 0.76 -4.52 7.93
N GLU A 119 -0.10 -4.86 6.98
CA GLU A 119 -0.70 -6.20 6.91
C GLU A 119 0.27 -7.25 6.33
N THR A 120 1.44 -6.81 5.84
CA THR A 120 2.43 -7.68 5.19
C THR A 120 2.92 -8.81 6.11
N ASP A 121 3.12 -8.54 7.40
CA ASP A 121 3.48 -9.56 8.39
C ASP A 121 2.40 -10.64 8.54
N TYR A 122 1.13 -10.21 8.54
CA TYR A 122 -0.01 -11.13 8.62
C TYR A 122 -0.03 -12.07 7.41
N TYR A 123 0.10 -11.53 6.19
CA TYR A 123 0.09 -12.36 4.98
C TYR A 123 1.34 -13.23 4.86
N LEU A 124 2.51 -12.78 5.35
CA LEU A 124 3.72 -13.61 5.41
C LEU A 124 3.50 -14.83 6.30
N SER A 125 2.87 -14.64 7.47
CA SER A 125 2.57 -15.74 8.38
C SER A 125 1.63 -16.79 7.78
N ALA A 126 0.81 -16.39 6.80
CA ALA A 126 -0.11 -17.25 6.07
C ALA A 126 0.47 -17.84 4.77
N LEU A 127 1.74 -17.59 4.45
CA LEU A 127 2.37 -18.04 3.21
C LEU A 127 2.70 -19.53 3.25
N GLU A 128 1.78 -20.35 2.74
CA GLU A 128 1.98 -21.79 2.57
C GLU A 128 2.71 -22.10 1.25
N PHE A 129 4.02 -22.39 1.31
CA PHE A 129 4.81 -22.81 0.14
C PHE A 129 5.17 -24.30 0.18
N ASN A 130 5.46 -24.88 -0.99
CA ASN A 130 5.98 -26.24 -1.07
C ASN A 130 7.50 -26.25 -0.84
N PRO A 131 8.02 -26.85 0.26
CA PRO A 131 9.46 -26.85 0.55
C PRO A 131 10.30 -27.61 -0.49
N ASN A 132 9.67 -28.51 -1.25
CA ASN A 132 10.33 -29.24 -2.35
C ASN A 132 10.32 -28.47 -3.67
N ASN A 133 9.61 -27.33 -3.74
CA ASN A 133 9.65 -26.43 -4.88
C ASN A 133 10.72 -25.36 -4.63
N SER A 134 11.90 -25.52 -5.24
CA SER A 134 13.04 -24.62 -5.03
C SER A 134 12.70 -23.17 -5.34
N LYS A 135 11.89 -22.90 -6.37
CA LYS A 135 11.50 -21.53 -6.75
C LYS A 135 10.59 -20.88 -5.71
N GLN A 136 9.64 -21.63 -5.15
CA GLN A 136 8.78 -21.10 -4.09
C GLN A 136 9.56 -20.86 -2.80
N ASN A 137 10.44 -21.80 -2.44
CA ASN A 137 11.28 -21.67 -1.27
C ASN A 137 12.20 -20.44 -1.37
N GLU A 138 12.83 -20.24 -2.52
CA GLU A 138 13.67 -19.06 -2.78
C GLU A 138 12.87 -17.76 -2.69
N LEU A 139 11.70 -17.68 -3.35
CA LEU A 139 10.85 -16.50 -3.29
C LEU A 139 10.34 -16.21 -1.87
N ALA A 140 9.86 -17.23 -1.15
CA ALA A 140 9.40 -17.08 0.23
C ALA A 140 10.51 -16.57 1.15
N LYS A 141 11.75 -17.03 0.95
CA LYS A 141 12.92 -16.53 1.68
C LYS A 141 13.25 -15.08 1.34
N GLN A 142 13.15 -14.68 0.07
CA GLN A 142 13.36 -13.27 -0.33
C GLN A 142 12.31 -12.37 0.32
N ILE A 143 11.04 -12.76 0.27
CA ILE A 143 9.93 -12.02 0.89
C ILE A 143 10.15 -11.91 2.41
N ALA A 144 10.45 -13.02 3.08
CA ALA A 144 10.69 -13.03 4.52
C ALA A 144 11.89 -12.16 4.91
N THR A 145 12.98 -12.19 4.14
CA THR A 145 14.16 -11.34 4.39
C THR A 145 13.78 -9.86 4.30
N TYR A 146 13.08 -9.47 3.23
CA TYR A 146 12.62 -8.09 3.03
C TYR A 146 11.76 -7.60 4.19
N ILE A 147 10.77 -8.40 4.60
CA ILE A 147 9.83 -8.02 5.66
C ILE A 147 10.54 -7.89 7.01
N ASN A 148 11.37 -8.87 7.37
CA ASN A 148 12.10 -8.83 8.64
C ASN A 148 13.19 -7.74 8.69
N SER A 149 13.63 -7.21 7.54
CA SER A 149 14.55 -6.07 7.51
C SER A 149 13.83 -4.72 7.65
N GLN A 150 12.50 -4.67 7.48
CA GLN A 150 11.74 -3.44 7.70
C GLN A 150 11.54 -3.20 9.21
N VAL A 151 12.18 -2.18 9.76
CA VAL A 151 11.83 -1.63 11.07
C VAL A 151 10.92 -0.43 10.82
N TRP A 152 9.60 -0.62 10.85
CA TRP A 152 8.59 0.43 10.67
C TRP A 152 8.32 1.27 11.93
N ASP A 153 9.24 1.25 12.90
CA ASP A 153 9.04 1.84 14.22
C ASP A 153 9.68 3.24 14.30
N TYR A 154 9.10 4.18 13.54
CA TYR A 154 9.52 5.59 13.50
C TYR A 154 9.44 6.26 14.88
N GLU A 155 8.54 5.78 15.76
CA GLU A 155 8.31 6.34 17.10
C GLU A 155 9.43 5.99 18.10
N LYS A 156 10.21 4.93 17.86
CA LYS A 156 11.36 4.55 18.72
C LYS A 156 12.67 5.24 18.37
N ASP A 157 12.74 5.96 17.25
CA ASP A 157 13.94 6.70 16.89
C ASP A 157 13.97 8.02 17.69
N GLU A 158 14.62 7.97 18.86
CA GLU A 158 14.79 9.09 19.79
C GLU A 158 15.34 10.35 19.11
N GLN A 159 16.01 10.24 17.96
CA GLN A 159 16.57 11.38 17.23
C GLN A 159 15.49 12.37 16.77
N TRP A 160 14.29 11.90 16.42
CA TRP A 160 13.17 12.75 16.02
C TRP A 160 12.63 13.62 17.16
N GLN A 161 12.81 13.18 18.40
CA GLN A 161 12.32 13.88 19.59
C GLN A 161 13.29 14.98 20.06
N GLN A 162 14.52 15.04 19.54
CA GLN A 162 15.58 15.91 20.08
C GLN A 162 15.62 17.31 19.44
N ILE A 163 15.19 17.46 18.19
CA ILE A 163 15.22 18.74 17.47
C ILE A 163 13.79 19.11 17.07
N ALA A 164 13.16 19.97 17.88
CA ALA A 164 11.81 20.46 17.68
C ALA A 164 11.75 21.99 17.79
N VAL A 165 10.88 22.63 17.01
CA VAL A 165 10.61 24.07 17.11
C VAL A 165 9.45 24.36 18.05
N GLY A 166 8.52 23.43 18.23
CA GLY A 166 7.31 23.56 19.03
C GLY A 166 7.55 24.06 20.46
N PRO A 167 8.49 23.48 21.23
CA PRO A 167 8.82 23.98 22.56
C PRO A 167 9.29 25.45 22.57
N ILE A 168 10.04 25.87 21.53
CA ILE A 168 10.50 27.26 21.38
C ILE A 168 9.32 28.19 21.07
N LEU A 169 8.37 27.74 20.24
CA LEU A 169 7.16 28.50 19.92
C LEU A 169 6.27 28.66 21.15
N GLU A 170 6.11 27.61 21.93
CA GLU A 170 5.33 27.60 23.17
C GLU A 170 5.93 28.54 24.22
N GLU A 171 7.26 28.54 24.39
CA GLU A 171 7.98 29.49 25.26
C GLU A 171 7.77 30.96 24.82
N ALA A 172 7.63 31.19 23.51
CA ALA A 172 7.31 32.49 22.94
C ALA A 172 5.80 32.85 22.97
N ASN A 173 4.98 32.09 23.72
CA ASN A 173 3.52 32.25 23.82
C ASN A 173 2.79 32.15 22.48
N ILE A 174 3.33 31.38 21.53
CA ILE A 174 2.64 31.09 20.27
C ILE A 174 1.82 29.82 20.51
N PRO A 175 0.49 29.85 20.35
CA PRO A 175 -0.34 28.69 20.65
C PRO A 175 -0.23 27.63 19.54
N ARG A 176 -0.18 26.35 19.92
CA ARG A 176 -0.30 25.23 18.97
C ARG A 176 -1.73 25.18 18.44
N TYR A 177 -1.88 25.20 17.12
CA TYR A 177 -3.19 25.02 16.51
C TYR A 177 -3.65 23.56 16.73
N PRO A 178 -4.88 23.32 17.20
CA PRO A 178 -5.41 21.98 17.43
C PRO A 178 -5.79 21.31 16.10
N MET A 179 -4.82 20.90 15.31
CA MET A 179 -5.04 20.05 14.15
C MET A 179 -4.64 18.62 14.42
N SER A 180 -5.48 17.71 13.93
CA SER A 180 -5.00 16.42 13.48
C SER A 180 -4.30 16.65 12.16
N PHE A 181 -2.96 16.70 12.19
CA PHE A 181 -2.17 16.44 11.00
C PHE A 181 -2.36 14.95 10.67
N SER A 182 -3.48 14.60 10.03
CA SER A 182 -3.56 13.31 9.33
C SER A 182 -2.69 13.41 8.07
N TYR A 183 -2.43 12.30 7.38
CA TYR A 183 -1.63 12.33 6.15
C TYR A 183 -2.21 13.25 5.05
N SER A 184 -3.46 13.73 5.21
CA SER A 184 -4.04 14.81 4.38
C SER A 184 -3.62 16.23 4.80
N ALA A 185 -2.66 16.39 5.72
CA ALA A 185 -2.12 17.69 6.14
C ALA A 185 -1.57 18.50 4.98
N LEU A 186 -1.12 17.81 3.92
CA LEU A 186 -0.82 18.36 2.61
C LEU A 186 -1.95 19.31 2.12
N GLY A 187 -3.22 18.94 2.25
CA GLY A 187 -4.35 19.59 1.57
C GLY A 187 -4.80 20.99 2.02
N HIS A 188 -4.34 21.53 3.15
CA HIS A 188 -5.08 22.63 3.80
C HIS A 188 -4.30 23.89 4.18
N PHE A 189 -3.05 24.08 3.77
CA PHE A 189 -2.30 25.31 4.09
C PHE A 189 -2.95 26.60 3.56
N GLY A 190 -3.71 26.50 2.46
CA GLY A 190 -4.45 27.63 1.88
C GLY A 190 -5.77 27.95 2.59
N GLN A 191 -6.32 27.01 3.36
CA GLN A 191 -7.66 27.09 3.98
C GLN A 191 -7.61 27.06 5.52
N VAL A 192 -6.40 27.12 6.10
CA VAL A 192 -6.23 27.22 7.56
C VAL A 192 -6.93 28.47 8.06
N ASP A 193 -7.77 28.32 9.07
CA ASP A 193 -8.26 29.46 9.82
C ASP A 193 -7.09 30.11 10.57
N THR A 194 -6.59 31.21 10.04
CA THR A 194 -5.48 31.95 10.65
C THR A 194 -5.95 32.96 11.69
N SER A 195 -7.26 33.10 11.93
CA SER A 195 -7.83 34.02 12.94
C SER A 195 -7.45 33.63 14.37
N PHE A 196 -6.98 32.40 14.56
CA PHE A 196 -6.46 31.88 15.82
C PHE A 196 -5.23 32.64 16.33
N TYR A 197 -4.44 33.25 15.44
CA TYR A 197 -3.17 33.89 15.78
C TYR A 197 -3.29 35.41 15.94
N THR A 198 -2.80 35.92 17.07
CA THR A 198 -2.78 37.37 17.32
C THR A 198 -1.62 38.06 16.61
N ARG A 199 -1.72 39.38 16.43
CA ARG A 199 -0.61 40.20 15.90
C ARG A 199 0.67 40.04 16.72
N GLU A 200 0.57 39.88 18.03
CA GLU A 200 1.71 39.67 18.92
C GLU A 200 2.40 38.33 18.62
N ASN A 201 1.63 37.26 18.37
CA ASN A 201 2.19 35.97 17.97
C ASN A 201 2.98 36.10 16.65
N ILE A 202 2.44 36.82 15.66
CA ILE A 202 3.12 37.02 14.38
C ILE A 202 4.43 37.82 14.53
N LEU A 203 4.44 38.85 15.38
CA LEU A 203 5.65 39.62 15.67
C LEU A 203 6.70 38.77 16.41
N ALA A 204 6.29 37.94 17.36
CA ALA A 204 7.17 37.02 18.07
C ALA A 204 7.84 36.03 17.10
N ILE A 205 7.09 35.46 16.15
CA ILE A 205 7.65 34.58 15.12
C ILE A 205 8.67 35.30 14.24
N ARG A 206 8.38 36.53 13.82
CA ARG A 206 9.34 37.32 13.04
C ARG A 206 10.62 37.59 13.82
N ALA A 207 10.51 37.86 15.12
CA ALA A 207 11.69 38.01 15.98
C ALA A 207 12.48 36.70 16.08
N LEU A 208 11.80 35.55 16.24
CA LEU A 208 12.43 34.23 16.25
C LEU A 208 13.15 33.93 14.94
N LEU A 209 12.50 34.11 13.78
CA LEU A 209 13.10 33.87 12.46
C LEU A 209 14.34 34.72 12.18
N ASN A 210 14.46 35.90 12.80
CA ASN A 210 15.65 36.74 12.73
C ASN A 210 16.74 36.36 13.74
N SER A 211 16.42 35.55 14.75
CA SER A 211 17.37 35.15 15.79
C SER A 211 18.36 34.11 15.27
N ARG A 212 19.63 34.26 15.63
CA ARG A 212 20.69 33.29 15.29
C ARG A 212 20.40 31.90 15.85
N ALA A 213 19.86 31.84 17.07
CA ALA A 213 19.55 30.58 17.76
C ALA A 213 18.48 29.79 17.00
N PHE A 214 17.32 30.40 16.70
CA PHE A 214 16.23 29.71 16.02
C PHE A 214 16.61 29.29 14.59
N ARG A 215 17.32 30.14 13.85
CA ARG A 215 17.85 29.76 12.52
C ARG A 215 18.83 28.60 12.60
N SER A 216 19.60 28.48 13.69
CA SER A 216 20.46 27.31 13.93
C SER A 216 19.63 26.06 14.16
N THR A 217 18.55 26.13 14.94
CA THR A 217 17.61 25.01 15.15
C THR A 217 17.00 24.54 13.84
N LEU A 218 16.52 25.47 13.00
CA LEU A 218 15.96 25.16 11.68
C LEU A 218 17.00 24.44 10.80
N ARG A 219 18.25 24.90 10.76
CA ARG A 219 19.33 24.21 10.01
C ARG A 219 19.61 22.81 10.53
N SER A 220 19.68 22.63 11.85
CA SER A 220 19.88 21.30 12.43
C SER A 220 18.74 20.35 12.10
N MET A 221 17.49 20.86 12.13
CA MET A 221 16.31 20.10 11.73
C MET A 221 16.35 19.74 10.24
N GLN A 222 16.76 20.67 9.38
CA GLN A 222 16.92 20.43 7.93
C GLN A 222 17.92 19.30 7.67
N LEU A 223 19.09 19.35 8.30
CA LEU A 223 20.15 18.34 8.13
C LEU A 223 19.70 16.96 8.62
N MET A 224 19.01 16.91 9.76
CA MET A 224 18.46 15.67 10.31
C MET A 224 17.41 15.07 9.35
N LYS A 225 16.48 15.88 8.85
CA LYS A 225 15.50 15.43 7.85
C LYS A 225 16.17 15.00 6.53
N GLN A 226 17.19 15.70 6.05
CA GLN A 226 17.91 15.29 4.83
C GLN A 226 18.62 13.94 5.00
N SER A 227 19.30 13.75 6.13
CA SER A 227 19.99 12.49 6.44
C SER A 227 19.04 11.31 6.42
N TYR A 228 17.86 11.45 7.03
CA TYR A 228 16.89 10.38 7.12
C TYR A 228 16.22 10.07 5.77
N ASN A 229 15.90 11.10 4.97
CA ASN A 229 15.27 10.91 3.65
C ASN A 229 16.15 10.06 2.72
N ILE A 230 17.45 10.33 2.71
CA ILE A 230 18.42 9.61 1.86
C ILE A 230 18.66 8.19 2.36
N ALA A 231 18.87 8.00 3.67
CA ALA A 231 19.33 6.71 4.20
C ALA A 231 18.19 5.70 4.39
N SER A 232 16.98 6.14 4.73
CA SER A 232 15.91 5.23 5.13
C SER A 232 14.87 5.05 4.04
N PHE A 233 14.24 6.12 3.55
CA PHE A 233 13.11 5.98 2.63
C PHE A 233 13.52 5.48 1.24
N ALA A 234 14.64 5.97 0.69
CA ALA A 234 15.11 5.56 -0.64
C ALA A 234 15.43 4.05 -0.70
N ASN A 235 16.17 3.55 0.30
CA ASN A 235 16.54 2.14 0.40
C ASN A 235 15.28 1.25 0.56
N GLN A 236 14.35 1.64 1.44
CA GLN A 236 13.10 0.90 1.65
C GLN A 236 12.25 0.81 0.38
N GLN A 237 12.16 1.89 -0.40
CA GLN A 237 11.46 1.89 -1.67
C GLN A 237 12.14 0.99 -2.71
N GLU A 238 13.47 1.03 -2.80
CA GLU A 238 14.22 0.20 -3.74
C GLU A 238 14.06 -1.30 -3.41
N ASP A 239 14.23 -1.66 -2.14
CA ASP A 239 14.04 -3.03 -1.65
C ASP A 239 12.60 -3.52 -1.89
N GLY A 240 11.61 -2.67 -1.61
CA GLY A 240 10.21 -2.95 -1.86
C GLY A 240 9.89 -3.15 -3.36
N ARG A 241 10.42 -2.29 -4.23
CA ARG A 241 10.28 -2.45 -5.69
C ARG A 241 10.98 -3.71 -6.19
N SER A 242 12.13 -4.06 -5.62
CA SER A 242 12.87 -5.28 -5.94
C SER A 242 12.04 -6.53 -5.62
N ILE A 243 11.43 -6.60 -4.44
CA ILE A 243 10.62 -7.77 -4.07
C ILE A 243 9.31 -7.84 -4.87
N LEU A 244 8.67 -6.70 -5.18
CA LEU A 244 7.49 -6.66 -6.06
C LEU A 244 7.84 -7.20 -7.47
N ASN A 245 9.01 -6.85 -7.99
CA ASN A 245 9.47 -7.38 -9.27
C ASN A 245 9.78 -8.88 -9.21
N ALA A 246 10.38 -9.38 -8.12
CA ALA A 246 10.61 -10.80 -7.92
C ALA A 246 9.29 -11.60 -7.90
N ILE A 247 8.27 -11.10 -7.18
CA ILE A 247 6.93 -11.69 -7.16
C ILE A 247 6.31 -11.71 -8.55
N ARG A 248 6.35 -10.59 -9.28
CA ARG A 248 5.79 -10.48 -10.64
C ARG A 248 6.51 -11.38 -11.64
N ASN A 249 7.82 -11.55 -11.51
CA ASN A 249 8.60 -12.46 -12.35
C ASN A 249 8.23 -13.93 -12.09
N TYR A 250 7.97 -14.29 -10.84
CA TYR A 250 7.50 -15.63 -10.48
C TYR A 250 6.07 -15.89 -10.95
N TYR A 251 5.17 -14.92 -10.75
CA TYR A 251 3.76 -15.02 -11.12
C TYR A 251 3.32 -13.81 -11.97
N PRO A 252 3.52 -13.86 -13.30
CA PRO A 252 3.18 -12.74 -14.19
C PRO A 252 1.68 -12.37 -14.22
N GLY A 253 0.81 -13.30 -13.81
CA GLY A 253 -0.63 -13.09 -13.69
C GLY A 253 -1.09 -12.49 -12.35
N ILE A 254 -0.13 -12.06 -11.50
CA ILE A 254 -0.39 -11.43 -10.20
C ILE A 254 -1.42 -10.30 -10.33
N ARG A 255 -2.29 -10.18 -9.34
CA ARG A 255 -3.37 -9.19 -9.27
C ARG A 255 -3.17 -8.28 -8.08
N LEU A 256 -3.50 -7.00 -8.27
CA LEU A 256 -3.68 -6.06 -7.16
C LEU A 256 -5.06 -6.26 -6.55
N ARG A 257 -5.11 -6.46 -5.23
CA ARG A 257 -6.32 -6.79 -4.47
C ARG A 257 -6.81 -5.59 -3.66
N TYR A 258 -7.13 -4.50 -4.35
CA TYR A 258 -7.88 -3.40 -3.76
C TYR A 258 -9.39 -3.72 -3.81
N ASP A 259 -10.09 -3.41 -2.72
CA ASP A 259 -11.54 -3.64 -2.61
C ASP A 259 -12.29 -2.30 -2.58
N ASP A 260 -13.46 -2.26 -3.24
CA ASP A 260 -14.42 -1.15 -3.12
C ASP A 260 -13.80 0.25 -3.29
N VAL A 261 -13.08 0.45 -4.40
CA VAL A 261 -12.52 1.77 -4.74
C VAL A 261 -13.65 2.68 -5.22
N GLY A 262 -13.73 3.88 -4.65
CA GLY A 262 -14.69 4.90 -5.04
C GLY A 262 -14.10 6.30 -5.06
N ILE A 263 -14.79 7.20 -5.74
CA ILE A 263 -14.47 8.64 -5.81
C ILE A 263 -15.26 9.43 -4.76
N ILE A 264 -14.67 10.47 -4.18
CA ILE A 264 -15.29 11.35 -3.18
C ILE A 264 -14.78 12.78 -3.33
N GLY A 265 -15.55 13.81 -2.97
CA GLY A 265 -15.02 15.17 -2.90
C GLY A 265 -16.04 16.29 -3.06
N SER A 266 -15.58 17.54 -2.91
CA SER A 266 -16.43 18.73 -2.95
C SER A 266 -17.12 18.96 -4.30
N ALA A 267 -16.54 18.45 -5.39
CA ALA A 267 -17.12 18.50 -6.73
C ALA A 267 -18.27 17.50 -6.95
N LEU A 268 -18.60 16.67 -5.95
CA LEU A 268 -19.65 15.65 -6.01
C LEU A 268 -20.86 16.04 -5.14
N PRO A 269 -22.08 15.60 -5.49
CA PRO A 269 -23.26 15.83 -4.66
C PRO A 269 -23.14 15.28 -3.23
N THR A 270 -22.32 14.23 -3.04
CA THR A 270 -22.07 13.61 -1.74
C THR A 270 -21.03 14.33 -0.89
N GLY A 271 -20.33 15.34 -1.45
CA GLY A 271 -19.22 16.00 -0.78
C GLY A 271 -18.19 15.00 -0.25
N TYR A 272 -17.72 15.24 0.98
CA TYR A 272 -16.83 14.34 1.71
C TYR A 272 -17.55 13.35 2.65
N THR A 273 -18.84 13.11 2.44
CA THR A 273 -19.63 12.19 3.30
C THR A 273 -19.47 10.73 2.89
N THR A 274 -19.71 10.40 1.61
CA THR A 274 -19.61 9.02 1.11
C THR A 274 -19.03 8.97 -0.29
N SER A 275 -18.24 7.92 -0.54
CA SER A 275 -17.69 7.61 -1.86
C SER A 275 -18.78 7.11 -2.81
N ILE A 276 -18.63 7.44 -4.08
CA ILE A 276 -19.37 6.83 -5.19
C ILE A 276 -18.49 5.71 -5.76
N PRO A 277 -18.98 4.45 -5.82
CA PRO A 277 -18.16 3.31 -6.20
C PRO A 277 -17.76 3.37 -7.68
N MET A 278 -16.51 2.99 -7.98
CA MET A 278 -15.99 2.81 -9.34
C MET A 278 -16.08 1.34 -9.75
N GLN A 279 -16.03 1.08 -11.06
CA GLN A 279 -16.05 -0.27 -11.61
C GLN A 279 -14.63 -0.78 -11.83
N LEU A 280 -14.27 -1.94 -11.27
CA LEU A 280 -13.02 -2.63 -11.61
C LEU A 280 -13.10 -3.21 -13.02
N THR A 281 -12.35 -2.64 -13.97
CA THR A 281 -12.31 -3.08 -15.37
C THR A 281 -11.12 -3.97 -15.68
N ASN A 282 -10.00 -3.80 -14.95
CA ASN A 282 -8.82 -4.67 -15.07
C ASN A 282 -8.30 -5.11 -13.68
N PRO A 283 -8.68 -6.31 -13.20
CA PRO A 283 -8.22 -6.85 -11.92
C PRO A 283 -6.71 -7.10 -11.82
N GLN A 284 -6.00 -7.33 -12.93
CA GLN A 284 -4.55 -7.54 -12.90
C GLN A 284 -3.81 -6.23 -12.63
N LYS A 285 -4.24 -5.15 -13.29
CA LYS A 285 -3.65 -3.82 -13.17
C LYS A 285 -4.30 -2.94 -12.08
N GLY A 286 -5.37 -3.40 -11.44
CA GLY A 286 -6.15 -2.57 -10.53
C GLY A 286 -6.69 -1.30 -11.22
N ILE A 287 -7.24 -1.45 -12.43
CA ILE A 287 -7.82 -0.32 -13.17
C ILE A 287 -9.30 -0.20 -12.82
N TRP A 288 -9.67 0.98 -12.32
CA TRP A 288 -11.01 1.35 -11.92
C TRP A 288 -11.52 2.47 -12.80
N GLU A 289 -12.74 2.34 -13.29
CA GLU A 289 -13.33 3.28 -14.23
C GLU A 289 -14.73 3.70 -13.81
N MET A 290 -15.15 4.90 -14.21
CA MET A 290 -16.54 5.33 -14.10
C MET A 290 -16.85 6.48 -15.06
N ASP A 291 -18.13 6.65 -15.39
CA ASP A 291 -18.65 7.87 -15.98
C ASP A 291 -19.31 8.72 -14.88
N ILE A 292 -19.00 10.02 -14.81
CA ILE A 292 -19.55 10.91 -13.79
C ILE A 292 -19.61 12.37 -14.24
N ASP A 293 -20.60 13.09 -13.73
CA ASP A 293 -20.71 14.55 -13.84
C ASP A 293 -20.05 15.19 -12.60
N LEU A 294 -19.06 16.05 -12.83
CA LEU A 294 -18.35 16.79 -11.77
C LEU A 294 -18.80 18.25 -11.76
N GLY A 295 -18.86 18.84 -10.56
CA GLY A 295 -18.90 20.28 -10.34
C GLY A 295 -17.50 20.90 -10.26
N ASP A 296 -17.45 22.15 -9.81
CA ASP A 296 -16.18 22.81 -9.48
C ASP A 296 -15.73 22.38 -8.08
N GLY A 297 -14.42 22.16 -7.89
CA GLY A 297 -13.87 21.79 -6.60
C GLY A 297 -12.79 20.72 -6.69
N THR A 298 -12.91 19.70 -5.85
CA THR A 298 -11.87 18.69 -5.64
C THR A 298 -12.46 17.28 -5.53
N VAL A 299 -11.64 16.27 -5.84
CA VAL A 299 -11.95 14.85 -5.65
C VAL A 299 -10.77 14.05 -5.10
N LYS A 300 -11.07 12.87 -4.56
CA LYS A 300 -10.14 11.84 -4.10
C LYS A 300 -10.67 10.46 -4.42
N PHE A 301 -9.77 9.49 -4.40
CA PHE A 301 -10.09 8.07 -4.50
C PHE A 301 -9.84 7.40 -3.16
N ARG A 302 -10.68 6.46 -2.73
CA ARG A 302 -10.46 5.70 -1.49
C ARG A 302 -11.14 4.34 -1.52
N THR A 303 -10.65 3.41 -0.72
CA THR A 303 -11.28 2.09 -0.55
C THR A 303 -12.25 2.05 0.62
N ARG A 304 -13.30 1.23 0.50
CA ARG A 304 -14.21 0.85 1.60
C ARG A 304 -14.82 2.04 2.34
N ASN A 305 -15.01 3.17 1.64
CA ASN A 305 -15.45 4.43 2.22
C ASN A 305 -14.60 4.92 3.43
N SER A 306 -13.31 4.55 3.48
CA SER A 306 -12.39 4.77 4.60
C SER A 306 -11.22 5.67 4.21
N TRP A 307 -10.71 6.45 5.16
CA TRP A 307 -9.49 7.24 4.97
C TRP A 307 -8.20 6.44 5.14
N ASN A 308 -8.27 5.18 5.60
CA ASN A 308 -7.09 4.34 5.82
C ASN A 308 -6.35 3.95 4.53
N GLN A 309 -7.00 4.10 3.38
CA GLN A 309 -6.37 3.86 2.09
C GLN A 309 -7.07 4.75 1.07
N ASN A 310 -6.38 5.82 0.72
CA ASN A 310 -6.89 6.83 -0.20
C ASN A 310 -5.74 7.38 -1.05
N TRP A 311 -6.11 7.87 -2.22
CA TRP A 311 -5.21 8.47 -3.19
C TRP A 311 -5.76 9.80 -3.65
N GLY A 312 -4.84 10.72 -3.86
CA GLY A 312 -5.10 12.00 -4.47
C GLY A 312 -4.02 12.34 -5.49
N GLY A 313 -3.88 13.62 -5.80
CA GLY A 313 -2.85 14.13 -6.69
C GLY A 313 -3.06 15.61 -6.97
N GLN A 314 -2.12 16.22 -7.68
CA GLN A 314 -2.13 17.68 -7.92
C GLN A 314 -2.45 18.06 -9.37
N GLY A 315 -2.63 17.08 -10.26
CA GLY A 315 -2.81 17.28 -11.69
C GLY A 315 -4.26 17.16 -12.14
N PHE A 316 -4.64 17.90 -13.18
CA PHE A 316 -5.91 17.75 -13.87
C PHE A 316 -5.75 18.21 -15.33
N PRO A 317 -6.30 17.48 -16.32
CA PRO A 317 -7.19 16.33 -16.22
C PRO A 317 -6.48 14.98 -16.05
N SER A 318 -5.17 14.95 -15.84
CA SER A 318 -4.43 13.72 -15.54
C SER A 318 -3.30 13.99 -14.54
N GLY A 319 -2.85 12.93 -13.89
CA GLY A 319 -1.76 13.02 -12.92
C GLY A 319 -1.41 11.67 -12.31
N ASN A 320 -0.41 11.70 -11.44
CA ASN A 320 -0.03 10.54 -10.65
C ASN A 320 -0.84 10.48 -9.37
N THR A 321 -1.25 9.27 -8.97
CA THR A 321 -1.82 9.03 -7.66
C THR A 321 -0.74 9.09 -6.60
N ILE A 322 -1.01 9.80 -5.52
CA ILE A 322 -0.17 9.81 -4.32
C ILE A 322 -1.02 9.27 -3.18
N MET A 323 -0.56 8.21 -2.51
CA MET A 323 -1.24 7.68 -1.34
C MET A 323 -1.31 8.78 -0.27
N TYR A 324 -2.49 9.01 0.30
CA TYR A 324 -2.76 10.14 1.18
C TYR A 324 -2.48 11.55 0.60
N GLY A 325 -2.21 11.67 -0.70
CA GLY A 325 -1.86 12.94 -1.34
C GLY A 325 -2.97 13.99 -1.30
N TYR A 326 -2.69 15.17 -1.85
CA TYR A 326 -3.66 16.26 -1.99
C TYR A 326 -4.92 15.86 -2.73
N ASP A 327 -6.05 16.50 -2.45
CA ASP A 327 -7.24 16.32 -3.27
C ASP A 327 -6.97 16.81 -4.70
N VAL A 328 -7.44 16.04 -5.68
CA VAL A 328 -7.31 16.35 -7.10
C VAL A 328 -8.23 17.51 -7.45
N PRO A 329 -7.72 18.66 -7.90
CA PRO A 329 -8.58 19.75 -8.36
C PRO A 329 -9.30 19.34 -9.65
N VAL A 330 -10.59 19.65 -9.78
CA VAL A 330 -11.40 19.31 -10.96
C VAL A 330 -12.25 20.50 -11.38
N LYS A 331 -12.70 20.46 -12.64
CA LYS A 331 -13.59 21.48 -13.22
C LYS A 331 -14.96 20.88 -13.53
N PRO A 332 -16.01 21.71 -13.63
CA PRO A 332 -17.33 21.23 -14.04
C PRO A 332 -17.29 20.56 -15.42
N GLY A 333 -17.91 19.39 -15.54
CA GLY A 333 -17.96 18.66 -16.81
C GLY A 333 -18.40 17.21 -16.64
N LYS A 334 -18.62 16.54 -17.78
CA LYS A 334 -18.89 15.10 -17.82
C LYS A 334 -17.61 14.37 -18.15
N TYR A 335 -17.24 13.38 -17.35
CA TYR A 335 -15.96 12.69 -17.50
C TYR A 335 -16.13 11.17 -17.49
N HIS A 336 -15.34 10.49 -18.32
CA HIS A 336 -14.95 9.12 -18.11
C HIS A 336 -13.63 9.13 -17.34
N ILE A 337 -13.63 8.62 -16.11
CA ILE A 337 -12.46 8.61 -15.23
C ILE A 337 -11.82 7.23 -15.28
N VAL A 338 -10.49 7.18 -15.44
CA VAL A 338 -9.68 5.96 -15.36
C VAL A 338 -8.64 6.14 -14.27
N LEU A 339 -8.69 5.29 -13.25
CA LEU A 339 -7.71 5.20 -12.16
C LEU A 339 -6.92 3.89 -12.31
N ASN A 340 -5.60 3.98 -12.44
CA ASN A 340 -4.71 2.83 -12.57
C ASN A 340 -3.74 2.75 -11.39
N LEU A 341 -4.06 1.87 -10.42
CA LEU A 341 -3.28 1.71 -9.19
C LEU A 341 -2.00 0.87 -9.37
N SER A 342 -1.81 0.21 -10.52
CA SER A 342 -0.54 -0.46 -10.83
C SER A 342 0.53 0.46 -11.38
N GLU A 343 0.12 1.54 -12.05
CA GLU A 343 0.98 2.54 -12.66
C GLU A 343 0.96 3.86 -11.89
N ASP A 344 0.20 3.92 -10.79
CA ASP A 344 0.01 5.09 -9.94
C ASP A 344 -0.47 6.33 -10.71
N THR A 345 -1.50 6.18 -11.55
CA THR A 345 -2.02 7.27 -12.41
C THR A 345 -3.54 7.38 -12.37
N TYR A 346 -4.04 8.57 -12.72
CA TYR A 346 -5.44 8.80 -13.05
C TYR A 346 -5.59 9.71 -14.28
N ASN A 347 -6.70 9.56 -14.99
CA ASN A 347 -7.08 10.37 -16.14
C ASN A 347 -8.59 10.68 -16.12
N PHE A 348 -8.95 11.90 -16.48
CA PHE A 348 -10.32 12.40 -16.63
C PHE A 348 -10.55 12.72 -18.12
N TYR A 349 -11.21 11.82 -18.84
CA TYR A 349 -11.52 12.01 -20.25
C TYR A 349 -12.86 12.72 -20.39
N GLU A 350 -12.87 13.94 -20.91
CA GLU A 350 -14.10 14.71 -21.12
C GLU A 350 -15.04 13.98 -22.10
N LYS A 351 -16.32 13.89 -21.76
CA LYS A 351 -17.37 13.31 -22.59
C LYS A 351 -18.19 14.45 -23.20
N ASN A 352 -18.33 14.39 -24.52
CA ASN A 352 -19.20 15.30 -25.27
C ASN A 352 -20.68 15.05 -25.02
#